data_AF-A0A842V7M4-F1
#
_entry.id   AF-A0A842V7M4-F1
#
_cell.length_a   1.000
_cell.length_b   1.000
_cell.length_c   1.000
_cell.angle_alpha   90.00
_cell.angle_beta   90.00
_cell.angle_gamma   90.00
#
_symmetry.space_group_name_H-M   'P 1'
#
loop_
_entity.id
_entity.type
_entity.pdbx_description
1 polymer ?
#
loop_
_entity_poly.entity_id
_entity_poly.type
_entity_poly.pdbx_seq_one_letter_code
_entity_poly.pdbx_strand_id
1 'polypeptide(L)'
;MNKALRDLFLTLLNQRCFGRKHTPEKKLIRSKTRWLDNAETKEFYRQYKQAVNESLIVRMKKRTKKGSDWHISLNTRMKKEIMRSLEW
;
A
#
# COMPACT_ATOMS: atom_id res chain seq x y z
N MET A 1 1.25 -9.62 9.47
CA MET A 1 0.57 -8.56 8.68
C MET A 1 -0.92 -8.72 8.85
N ASN A 2 -1.69 -7.65 9.07
CA ASN A 2 -3.14 -7.76 9.15
C ASN A 2 -3.76 -8.03 7.76
N LYS A 3 -4.99 -8.56 7.74
CA LYS A 3 -5.67 -8.96 6.50
C LYS A 3 -5.79 -7.81 5.50
N ALA A 4 -6.15 -6.62 5.96
CA ALA A 4 -6.33 -5.45 5.09
C ALA A 4 -5.02 -4.98 4.42
N LEU A 5 -3.90 -5.03 5.13
CA LEU A 5 -2.59 -4.71 4.56
C LEU A 5 -2.15 -5.79 3.57
N ARG A 6 -2.35 -7.08 3.92
CA ARG A 6 -2.12 -8.20 2.97
C ARG A 6 -2.91 -8.00 1.68
N ASP A 7 -4.19 -7.67 1.78
CA ASP A 7 -5.05 -7.40 0.63
C ASP A 7 -4.59 -6.19 -0.18
N LEU A 8 -4.03 -5.16 0.47
CA LEU A 8 -3.42 -4.01 -0.21
C LEU A 8 -2.22 -4.45 -1.04
N PHE A 9 -1.29 -5.21 -0.47
CA PHE A 9 -0.13 -5.76 -1.16
C PHE A 9 -0.53 -6.66 -2.33
N LEU A 10 -1.47 -7.59 -2.12
CA LEU A 10 -2.01 -8.45 -3.17
C LEU A 10 -2.66 -7.65 -4.30
N THR A 11 -3.40 -6.59 -3.96
CA THR A 11 -4.01 -5.72 -4.99
C THR A 11 -2.93 -5.04 -5.83
N LEU A 12 -1.88 -4.51 -5.20
CA LEU A 12 -0.78 -3.88 -5.92
C LEU A 12 0.01 -4.90 -6.76
N LEU A 13 0.22 -6.13 -6.27
CA LEU A 13 0.84 -7.22 -7.01
C LEU A 13 0.03 -7.62 -8.24
N ASN A 14 -1.27 -7.86 -8.06
CA ASN A 14 -2.18 -8.27 -9.14
C ASN A 14 -2.29 -7.18 -10.21
N GLN A 15 -2.26 -5.91 -9.82
CA GLN A 15 -2.23 -4.78 -10.74
C GLN A 15 -0.84 -4.50 -11.34
N ARG A 16 0.18 -5.27 -10.93
CA ARG A 16 1.59 -5.08 -11.29
C ARG A 16 2.08 -3.66 -11.01
N CYS A 17 1.60 -3.05 -9.93
CA CYS A 17 1.94 -1.70 -9.49
C CYS A 17 3.31 -1.71 -8.81
N PHE A 18 4.35 -1.67 -9.64
CA PHE A 18 5.74 -1.69 -9.23
C PHE A 18 6.47 -0.45 -9.77
N GLY A 19 7.36 0.11 -8.96
CA GLY A 19 8.24 1.21 -9.39
C GLY A 19 7.45 2.35 -10.01
N ARG A 20 7.61 2.60 -11.32
CA ARG A 20 6.98 3.70 -12.07
C ARG A 20 5.45 3.59 -12.20
N LYS A 21 4.86 2.41 -12.00
CA LYS A 21 3.40 2.22 -12.05
C LYS A 21 2.80 2.37 -10.66
N HIS A 22 2.02 3.43 -10.47
CA HIS A 22 1.46 3.80 -9.16
C HIS A 22 -0.05 3.98 -9.20
N THR A 23 -0.70 3.84 -8.06
CA THR A 23 -2.15 4.01 -7.88
C THR A 23 -2.45 5.05 -6.80
N PRO A 24 -3.60 5.75 -6.87
CA PRO A 24 -3.96 6.73 -5.85
C PRO A 24 -4.07 6.10 -4.47
N GLU A 25 -3.27 6.57 -3.52
CA GLU A 25 -3.15 6.03 -2.16
C GLU A 25 -4.48 6.09 -1.42
N LYS A 26 -5.10 7.28 -1.39
CA LYS A 26 -6.32 7.54 -0.64
C LYS A 26 -7.47 6.64 -1.08
N LYS A 27 -7.58 6.38 -2.40
CA LYS A 27 -8.62 5.51 -2.96
C LYS A 27 -8.41 4.07 -2.52
N LEU A 28 -7.17 3.59 -2.57
CA LEU A 28 -6.84 2.21 -2.23
C LEU A 28 -6.99 1.95 -0.72
N ILE A 29 -6.42 2.81 0.12
CA ILE A 29 -6.53 2.70 1.59
C ILE A 29 -8.00 2.71 2.00
N ARG A 30 -8.78 3.69 1.53
CA ARG A 30 -10.22 3.78 1.85
C ARG A 30 -10.97 2.51 1.45
N SER A 31 -10.60 1.87 0.34
CA SER A 31 -11.22 0.62 -0.08
C SER A 31 -10.89 -0.56 0.84
N LYS A 32 -9.71 -0.57 1.47
CA LYS A 32 -9.25 -1.66 2.34
C LYS A 32 -9.66 -1.47 3.80
N THR A 33 -9.81 -0.22 4.25
CA THR A 33 -10.23 0.10 5.62
C THR A 33 -11.73 0.28 5.78
N ARG A 34 -12.53 0.21 4.70
CA ARG A 34 -13.98 0.50 4.72
C ARG A 34 -14.77 -0.31 5.74
N TRP A 35 -14.39 -1.56 5.94
CA TRP A 35 -15.11 -2.53 6.76
C TRP A 35 -14.41 -2.85 8.07
N LEU A 36 -13.33 -2.13 8.37
CA LEU A 36 -12.55 -2.32 9.59
C LEU A 36 -13.17 -1.53 10.73
N ASP A 37 -13.09 -2.07 11.94
CA ASP A 37 -13.40 -1.31 13.14
C ASP A 37 -12.30 -0.28 13.48
N ASN A 38 -12.48 0.46 14.58
CA ASN A 38 -11.53 1.49 15.01
C ASN A 38 -10.16 0.92 15.43
N ALA A 39 -10.13 -0.26 16.04
CA ALA A 39 -8.89 -0.90 16.50
C ALA A 39 -8.11 -1.47 15.30
N GLU A 40 -8.79 -2.17 14.40
CA GLU A 40 -8.25 -2.69 13.16
C GLU A 40 -7.73 -1.58 12.24
N THR A 41 -8.45 -0.46 12.17
CA THR A 41 -8.03 0.70 11.38
C THR A 41 -6.73 1.31 11.93
N LYS A 42 -6.63 1.49 13.26
CA LYS A 42 -5.38 1.98 13.89
C LYS A 42 -4.22 1.04 13.61
N GLU A 43 -4.44 -0.27 13.74
CA GLU A 43 -3.42 -1.28 13.45
C GLU A 43 -3.02 -1.29 11.97
N PHE A 44 -3.97 -1.15 11.05
CA PHE A 44 -3.69 -1.01 9.62
C PHE A 44 -2.77 0.19 9.35
N TYR A 45 -3.09 1.37 9.87
CA TYR A 45 -2.26 2.57 9.64
C TYR A 45 -0.87 2.44 10.28
N ARG A 46 -0.76 1.79 11.44
CA ARG A 46 0.53 1.49 12.09
C ARG A 46 1.40 0.62 11.19
N GLN A 47 0.88 -0.51 10.72
CA GLN A 47 1.61 -1.43 9.85
C GLN A 47 1.88 -0.82 8.46
N TYR A 48 0.94 -0.05 7.92
CA TYR A 48 1.12 0.67 6.65
C TYR A 48 2.27 1.68 6.73
N LYS A 49 2.33 2.47 7.81
CA LYS A 49 3.43 3.41 8.05
C LYS A 49 4.77 2.67 8.16
N GLN A 50 4.79 1.53 8.84
CA GLN A 50 5.98 0.68 8.91
C GLN A 50 6.41 0.18 7.52
N ALA A 51 5.48 -0.31 6.71
CA ALA A 51 5.78 -0.78 5.34
C ALA A 51 6.33 0.34 4.42
N VAL A 52 5.89 1.59 4.62
CA VAL A 52 6.46 2.75 3.91
C VAL A 52 7.88 3.05 4.41
N ASN A 53 8.09 3.04 5.74
CA ASN A 53 9.41 3.29 6.34
C ASN A 53 10.45 2.21 5.94
N GLU A 54 10.04 0.95 5.90
CA GLU A 54 10.85 -0.19 5.44
C GLU A 54 11.03 -0.22 3.91
N SER A 55 10.53 0.80 3.20
CA SER A 55 10.63 0.92 1.75
C SER A 55 9.99 -0.24 0.99
N LEU A 56 9.04 -0.98 1.57
CA LEU A 56 8.23 -1.99 0.88
C LEU A 56 7.21 -1.32 -0.05
N ILE A 57 6.64 -0.21 0.43
CA ILE A 57 5.72 0.66 -0.32
C ILE A 57 6.43 1.96 -0.65
N VAL A 58 6.51 2.28 -1.94
CA VAL A 58 7.01 3.57 -2.43
C VAL A 58 5.85 4.54 -2.53
N ARG A 59 6.02 5.73 -1.96
CA ARG A 59 5.04 6.80 -1.97
C ARG A 59 5.57 8.00 -2.76
N MET A 60 4.77 8.52 -3.70
CA MET A 60 5.15 9.65 -4.55
C MET A 60 3.99 10.64 -4.71
N LYS A 61 4.25 11.94 -4.62
CA LYS A 61 3.28 12.97 -5.01
C LYS A 61 3.22 13.08 -6.53
N LYS A 62 2.03 13.00 -7.10
CA LYS A 62 1.80 13.19 -8.53
C LYS A 62 0.83 14.34 -8.77
N ARG A 63 1.14 15.20 -9.74
CA ARG A 63 0.22 16.24 -10.22
C ARG A 63 -0.91 15.58 -11.00
N THR A 64 -2.14 15.91 -10.62
CA THR A 64 -3.40 15.51 -11.23
C THR A 64 -4.12 16.75 -11.75
N LYS A 65 -5.20 16.57 -12.51
CA LYS A 65 -6.03 17.69 -13.01
C LYS A 65 -6.65 18.54 -11.90
N LYS A 66 -6.73 18.02 -10.66
CA LYS A 66 -7.39 18.68 -9.51
C LYS A 66 -6.40 19.12 -8.41
N GLY A 67 -5.09 19.10 -8.68
CA GLY A 67 -4.05 19.38 -7.70
C GLY A 67 -3.02 18.26 -7.60
N SER A 68 -2.34 18.10 -6.48
CA SER A 68 -1.37 17.02 -6.26
C SER A 68 -1.95 15.98 -5.30
N ASP A 69 -1.86 14.70 -5.67
CA ASP A 69 -2.31 13.60 -4.81
C ASP A 69 -1.18 12.60 -4.58
N TRP A 70 -1.28 11.85 -3.49
CA TRP A 70 -0.33 10.80 -3.19
C TRP A 70 -0.68 9.52 -3.93
N HIS A 71 0.34 8.95 -4.54
CA HIS A 71 0.27 7.66 -5.22
C HIS A 71 1.25 6.68 -4.58
N ILE A 72 0.88 5.40 -4.59
CA ILE A 72 1.71 4.32 -4.07
C ILE A 72 1.99 3.24 -5.11
N SER A 73 3.14 2.60 -4.97
CA SER A 73 3.54 1.41 -5.70
C SER A 73 4.36 0.49 -4.79
N LEU A 74 4.55 -0.75 -5.20
CA LEU A 74 5.49 -1.66 -4.55
C LEU A 74 6.91 -1.36 -5.00
N ASN A 75 7.85 -1.46 -4.06
CA ASN A 75 9.25 -1.33 -4.39
C ASN A 75 9.74 -2.57 -5.16
N THR A 76 10.24 -2.35 -6.38
CA THR A 76 10.78 -3.42 -7.23
C THR A 76 11.98 -4.10 -6.61
N ARG A 77 12.80 -3.38 -5.84
CA ARG A 77 14.01 -3.92 -5.20
C ARG A 77 13.67 -4.82 -4.02
N MET A 78 12.54 -4.58 -3.37
CA MET A 78 12.08 -5.33 -2.19
C MET A 78 11.11 -6.46 -2.56
N LYS A 79 11.07 -6.89 -3.84
CA LYS A 79 10.08 -7.86 -4.32
C LYS A 79 10.15 -9.18 -3.55
N LYS A 80 11.37 -9.66 -3.22
CA LYS A 80 11.54 -10.93 -2.50
C LYS A 80 11.01 -10.84 -1.07
N GLU A 81 11.27 -9.72 -0.41
CA GLU A 81 10.85 -9.39 0.95
C GLU A 81 9.33 -9.22 1.04
N ILE A 82 8.73 -8.57 0.03
CA ILE A 82 7.27 -8.43 -0.10
C ILE A 82 6.61 -9.80 -0.27
N MET A 83 7.14 -10.65 -1.15
CA MET A 83 6.60 -12.00 -1.37
C MET A 83 6.72 -12.85 -0.10
N ARG A 84 7.88 -12.82 0.57
CA ARG A 84 8.08 -13.52 1.85
C ARG A 84 7.10 -13.06 2.93
N SER A 85 6.80 -11.76 2.97
CA SER A 85 5.82 -11.20 3.91
C SER A 85 4.38 -11.64 3.64
N LEU A 86 4.07 -12.15 2.44
CA LEU A 86 2.74 -12.61 2.01
C LEU A 86 2.51 -14.13 2.13
N GLU A 87 3.60 -14.89 2.25
CA GLU A 87 3.59 -16.36 2.40
C GLU A 87 3.28 -16.82 3.83
N TRP A 88 3.21 -15.88 4.79
CA TRP A 88 2.80 -16.10 6.18
C TRP A 88 1.37 -15.60 6.44
#